data_AF-A0A3D5FG23-F1
#
_entry.id   AF-A0A3D5FG23-F1
#
_cell.length_a   1.000
_cell.length_b   1.000
_cell.length_c   1.000
_cell.angle_alpha   90.00
_cell.angle_beta   90.00
_cell.angle_gamma   90.00
#
_symmetry.space_group_name_H-M   'P 1'
#
loop_
_entity.id
_entity.type
_entity.pdbx_description
1 polymer ?
#
loop_
_entity_poly.entity_id
_entity_poly.type
_entity_poly.pdbx_seq_one_letter_code
_entity_poly.pdbx_strand_id
1 'polypeptide(L)' 'LAAVDVEHIHQATLETLATIGLADAPPSCSQLVTGAGGTVTGDGRLLFPRALVEDTVALAARNIVLHGQDPRHDMEL' A
#
# COMPACT_ATOMS: atom_id res chain seq x y z
N LEU A 1 9.67 -19.04 -0.31
CA LEU A 1 10.73 -18.04 -0.51
C LEU A 1 11.64 -18.10 0.71
N ALA A 2 12.95 -18.03 0.54
CA ALA A 2 13.84 -17.86 1.69
C ALA A 2 13.61 -16.45 2.29
N ALA A 3 13.92 -16.26 3.58
CA ALA A 3 13.74 -14.95 4.23
C ALA A 3 14.47 -13.81 3.48
N VAL A 4 15.65 -14.12 2.93
CA VAL A 4 16.43 -13.20 2.09
C VAL A 4 15.70 -12.82 0.79
N ASP A 5 14.97 -13.75 0.17
CA ASP A 5 14.22 -13.46 -1.05
C ASP A 5 13.06 -12.51 -0.77
N VAL A 6 12.39 -12.68 0.38
CA VAL A 6 11.29 -11.80 0.81
C VAL A 6 11.80 -10.39 1.05
N GLU A 7 12.94 -10.25 1.72
CA GLU A 7 13.56 -8.93 1.96
C GLU A 7 13.93 -8.25 0.64
N HIS A 8 14.54 -8.97 -0.31
CA HIS A 8 14.86 -8.40 -1.62
C HIS A 8 13.62 -7.90 -2.37
N ILE A 9 12.53 -8.69 -2.36
CA ILE A 9 11.27 -8.28 -2.99
C ILE A 9 10.69 -7.05 -2.30
N HIS A 10 10.74 -6.99 -0.97
CA HIS A 10 10.24 -5.86 -0.20
C HIS A 10 11.01 -4.58 -0.53
N GLN A 11 12.35 -4.64 -0.49
CA GLN A 11 13.22 -3.50 -0.81
C GLN A 11 13.02 -3.01 -2.24
N ALA A 12 12.94 -3.93 -3.22
CA ALA A 12 12.71 -3.58 -4.62
C ALA A 12 11.33 -2.95 -4.86
N THR A 13 10.31 -3.41 -4.13
CA THR A 13 8.95 -2.87 -4.21
C THR A 13 8.91 -1.44 -3.66
N LEU A 14 9.51 -1.20 -2.49
CA LEU A 14 9.58 0.12 -1.88
C LEU A 14 10.37 1.11 -2.76
N GLU A 15 11.47 0.66 -3.37
CA GLU A 15 12.23 1.48 -4.32
C GLU A 15 11.41 1.83 -5.56
N THR A 16 10.70 0.85 -6.12
CA THR A 16 9.82 1.04 -7.28
C THR A 16 8.72 2.07 -6.97
N LEU A 17 8.06 1.96 -5.82
CA LEU A 17 7.00 2.89 -5.44
C LEU A 17 7.52 4.31 -5.16
N ALA A 18 8.74 4.43 -4.63
CA ALA A 18 9.35 5.73 -4.32
C ALA A 18 9.92 6.45 -5.56
N THR A 19 10.42 5.72 -6.56
CA THR A 19 11.13 6.30 -7.71
C THR A 19 10.36 6.26 -9.02
N ILE A 20 9.59 5.19 -9.24
CA ILE A 20 8.84 4.94 -10.48
C ILE A 20 7.35 5.24 -10.28
N GLY A 21 6.80 4.84 -9.14
CA GLY A 21 5.40 5.06 -8.76
C GLY A 21 4.36 4.43 -9.70
N LEU A 22 3.10 4.81 -9.52
CA LEU A 22 1.95 4.27 -10.25
C LEU A 22 1.34 5.34 -11.17
N ALA A 23 0.96 4.95 -12.38
CA ALA A 23 0.22 5.80 -13.31
C ALA A 23 -1.30 5.69 -13.06
N ASP A 24 -2.07 6.58 -13.68
CA ASP A 24 -3.53 6.53 -13.74
C ASP A 24 -4.23 6.46 -12.37
N ALA A 25 -3.62 7.07 -11.35
CA ALA A 25 -4.20 7.15 -10.02
C ALA A 25 -5.49 8.01 -10.05
N PRO A 26 -6.64 7.50 -9.56
CA PRO A 26 -7.85 8.30 -9.44
C PRO A 26 -7.60 9.58 -8.62
N PRO A 27 -8.30 10.71 -8.91
CA PRO A 27 -8.06 11.97 -8.22
C PRO A 27 -8.16 11.87 -6.69
N SER A 28 -9.11 11.08 -6.17
CA SER A 28 -9.26 10.83 -4.74
C SER A 28 -8.05 10.12 -4.13
N CYS A 29 -7.49 9.11 -4.81
CA CYS A 29 -6.29 8.42 -4.35
C CYS A 29 -5.07 9.35 -4.36
N SER A 30 -4.89 10.12 -5.44
CA SER A 30 -3.79 11.09 -5.55
C SER A 30 -3.85 12.15 -4.44
N GLN A 31 -5.04 12.65 -4.11
CA GLN A 31 -5.23 13.61 -3.01
C GLN A 31 -4.89 13.01 -1.65
N LEU A 32 -5.32 11.78 -1.36
CA LEU A 32 -5.01 11.11 -0.09
C LEU A 32 -3.50 10.87 0.06
N VAL A 33 -2.88 10.34 -0.99
CA VAL A 33 -1.46 9.99 -0.96
C VAL A 33 -0.59 11.25 -0.90
N THR A 34 -0.91 12.28 -1.67
CA THR A 34 -0.17 13.57 -1.61
C THR A 34 -0.38 14.30 -0.28
N GLY A 35 -1.60 14.26 0.27
CA GLY A 35 -1.88 14.76 1.62
C GLY A 35 -1.10 14.03 2.72
N ALA A 36 -0.75 12.76 2.51
CA ALA A 36 0.05 11.94 3.41
C ALA A 36 1.57 12.01 3.13
N GLY A 37 2.02 12.89 2.24
CA GLY A 37 3.44 13.12 1.95
C GLY A 37 3.97 12.46 0.67
N GLY A 38 3.11 11.80 -0.12
CA GLY A 38 3.42 11.40 -1.48
C GLY A 38 3.46 12.56 -2.47
N THR A 39 3.87 12.28 -3.69
CA THR A 39 4.03 13.30 -4.74
C THR A 39 3.61 12.77 -6.09
N VAL A 40 3.21 13.66 -7.01
CA VAL A 40 2.96 13.31 -8.41
C VAL A 40 4.07 13.89 -9.28
N THR A 41 4.67 13.08 -10.13
CA THR A 41 5.70 13.54 -11.09
C THR A 41 5.10 14.37 -12.22
N GLY A 42 5.95 15.06 -12.99
CA GLY A 42 5.50 15.86 -14.13
C GLY A 42 4.81 15.04 -15.24
N ASP A 43 5.10 13.74 -15.34
CA ASP A 43 4.45 12.78 -16.24
C ASP A 43 3.29 12.01 -15.60
N GLY A 44 2.83 12.42 -14.41
CA GLY A 44 1.59 11.91 -13.80
C GLY A 44 1.74 10.63 -12.98
N ARG A 45 2.95 10.28 -12.53
CA ARG A 45 3.20 9.11 -11.67
C ARG A 45 3.05 9.49 -10.21
N LEU A 46 2.19 8.78 -9.49
CA LEU A 46 2.03 8.90 -8.05
C LEU A 46 3.14 8.11 -7.34
N LEU A 47 4.03 8.83 -6.65
CA LEU A 47 5.13 8.30 -5.87
C LEU A 47 4.73 8.17 -4.39
N PHE A 48 5.26 7.13 -3.74
CA PHE A 48 5.00 6.80 -2.35
C PHE A 48 6.33 6.77 -1.57
N PRO A 49 6.54 7.65 -0.59
CA PRO A 49 7.69 7.56 0.30
C PRO A 49 7.71 6.22 1.03
N ARG A 50 8.90 5.67 1.24
CA ARG A 50 9.08 4.33 1.84
C ARG A 50 8.41 4.23 3.23
N ALA A 51 8.67 5.23 4.08
CA ALA A 51 8.08 5.31 5.41
C ALA A 51 6.54 5.35 5.37
N LEU A 52 5.95 6.10 4.42
CA LEU A 52 4.50 6.13 4.27
C LEU A 52 3.93 4.72 4.01
N VAL A 53 4.57 3.93 3.14
CA VAL A 53 4.14 2.56 2.84
C VAL A 53 4.31 1.66 4.08
N GLU A 54 5.48 1.68 4.71
CA GLU A 54 5.80 0.84 5.87
C GLU A 54 4.87 1.15 7.07
N ASP A 55 4.67 2.43 7.38
CA ASP A 55 3.78 2.87 8.47
C ASP A 55 2.33 2.47 8.17
N THR A 56 1.87 2.63 6.93
CA THR A 56 0.51 2.23 6.53
C THR A 56 0.31 0.72 6.66
N VAL A 57 1.27 -0.09 6.24
CA VAL A 57 1.21 -1.55 6.37
C VAL A 57 1.26 -1.96 7.84
N ALA A 58 2.05 -1.27 8.67
CA ALA A 58 2.12 -1.53 10.12
C ALA A 58 0.79 -1.24 10.82
N LEU A 59 0.07 -0.19 10.40
CA LEU A 59 -1.25 0.19 10.93
C LEU A 59 -2.38 -0.74 10.48
N ALA A 60 -2.21 -1.49 9.39
CA ALA A 60 -3.26 -2.36 8.86
C ALA A 60 -3.63 -3.48 9.86
N ALA A 61 -4.92 -3.71 10.05
CA ALA A 61 -5.42 -4.78 10.91
C ALA A 61 -4.92 -6.16 10.45
N ARG A 62 -4.57 -7.02 11.41
CA ARG A 62 -4.04 -8.38 11.16
C ARG A 62 -5.08 -9.49 11.28
N ASN A 63 -6.16 -9.21 12.01
CA ASN A 63 -7.30 -10.11 12.17
C ASN A 63 -8.55 -9.29 11.88
N ILE A 64 -9.32 -9.69 10.87
CA ILE A 64 -10.53 -8.99 10.44
C ILE A 64 -11.66 -10.00 10.36
N VAL A 65 -12.81 -9.69 10.97
CA VAL A 65 -14.04 -10.45 10.75
C VAL A 65 -14.76 -9.90 9.52
N LEU A 66 -14.90 -10.71 8.49
CA LEU A 66 -15.79 -10.43 7.39
C LEU A 66 -17.18 -10.96 7.75
N HIS A 67 -18.09 -10.04 8.10
CA HIS A 67 -19.44 -10.39 8.54
C HIS A 67 -20.33 -10.87 7.38
N GLY A 68 -20.97 -12.01 7.58
CA GLY A 68 -22.01 -12.55 6.71
C GLY A 68 -23.38 -11.95 7.01
N GLN A 69 -24.33 -12.18 6.11
CA GLN A 69 -25.73 -11.80 6.36
C GLN A 69 -26.33 -12.55 7.57
N ASP A 70 -25.89 -13.78 7.79
CA ASP A 70 -26.17 -14.58 8.99
C ASP A 70 -24.82 -14.86 9.68
N PRO A 71 -24.68 -14.56 11.00
CA PRO A 71 -23.41 -14.68 11.73
C PRO A 71 -22.71 -16.03 11.63
N ARG A 72 -23.44 -17.11 11.33
CA ARG A 72 -22.84 -18.44 11.12
C ARG A 72 -21.92 -18.51 9.87
N HIS A 73 -21.98 -17.51 9.00
CA HIS A 73 -21.16 -17.39 7.78
C HIS A 73 -20.07 -16.32 7.90
N ASP A 74 -19.81 -15.79 9.10
CA ASP A 74 -18.70 -14.88 9.35
C ASP A 74 -17.36 -15.58 9.05
N MET A 75 -16.38 -14.82 8.53
CA MET A 75 -15.05 -15.33 8.22
C MET A 75 -13.98 -14.55 9.00
N GLU A 76 -13.10 -15.27 9.69
CA GLU A 76 -11.87 -14.70 10.26
C GLU A 76 -10.78 -14.67 9.18
N LEU A 77 -10.30 -13.46 8.86
CA LEU A 77 -9.27 -13.19 7.85
C LEU A 77 -7.96 -12.73 8.50
#